data_AF-A0A9D8SL09-F1
#
_entry.id   AF-A0A9D8SL09-F1
#
_cell.length_a   1.000
_cell.length_b   1.000
_cell.length_c   1.000
_cell.angle_alpha   90.00
_cell.angle_beta   90.00
_cell.angle_gamma   90.00
#
_symmetry.space_group_name_H-M   'P 1'
#
loop_
_entity.id
_entity.type
_entity.pdbx_description
1 polymer ?
#
loop_
_entity_poly.entity_id
_entity_poly.type
_entity_poly.pdbx_seq_one_letter_code
_entity_poly.pdbx_strand_id
1 'polypeptide(L)'
;MRHGSFRAWLAAMFYAIFAMAVLCGTVIWENVLPARSQFPLQLLFGATWILGICVSHRFEKAFQEAQIQHKKNAVAEDTLPLAQTEFLRQNFYESERLLRERLARFPEDVPARFFLISVLKRQKRKNEALEQLAILENMQLGIWRQDLPNEKRQLLMPDD
;
A
#
# COMPACT_ATOMS: atom_id res chain seq x y z
N MET A 1 9.18 8.27 18.49
CA MET A 1 8.58 9.60 18.20
C MET A 1 8.22 9.63 16.72
N ARG A 2 6.92 9.61 16.38
CA ARG A 2 6.44 9.65 15.00
C ARG A 2 6.68 11.06 14.44
N HIS A 3 7.53 11.20 13.42
CA HIS A 3 7.66 12.45 12.68
C HIS A 3 6.36 12.69 11.89
N GLY A 4 5.40 13.37 12.51
CA GLY A 4 4.29 13.99 11.79
C GLY A 4 4.89 14.84 10.67
N SER A 5 4.49 14.57 9.44
CA SER A 5 5.13 15.12 8.24
C SER A 5 5.18 16.65 8.34
N PHE A 6 6.39 17.20 8.49
CA PHE A 6 6.67 18.65 8.57
C PHE A 6 5.99 19.44 7.44
N ARG A 7 5.83 18.79 6.28
CA ARG A 7 5.08 19.29 5.11
C ARG A 7 3.59 19.53 5.39
N ALA A 8 2.93 18.67 6.16
CA ALA A 8 1.53 18.85 6.54
C ALA A 8 1.36 20.02 7.52
N TRP A 9 2.31 20.20 8.44
CA TRP A 9 2.30 21.35 9.36
C TRP A 9 2.52 22.67 8.61
N LEU A 10 3.46 22.71 7.66
CA LEU A 10 3.67 23.87 6.77
C LEU A 10 2.44 24.18 5.90
N ALA A 11 1.80 23.16 5.35
CA ALA A 11 0.59 23.34 4.54
C ALA A 11 -0.58 23.90 5.37
N ALA A 12 -0.77 23.39 6.60
CA ALA A 12 -1.78 23.91 7.52
C ALA A 12 -1.49 25.35 7.95
N MET A 13 -0.22 25.68 8.19
CA MET A 13 0.20 27.03 8.56
C MET A 13 -0.02 28.03 7.41
N PHE A 14 0.33 27.67 6.19
CA PHE A 14 0.06 28.50 5.00
C PHE A 14 -1.44 28.71 4.79
N TYR A 15 -2.23 27.64 4.95
CA TYR A 15 -3.69 27.74 4.83
C TYR A 15 -4.30 28.66 5.90
N ALA A 16 -3.84 28.55 7.16
CA ALA A 16 -4.31 29.40 8.25
C ALA A 16 -3.97 30.88 8.01
N ILE A 17 -2.73 31.17 7.58
CA ILE A 17 -2.30 32.55 7.26
C ILE A 17 -3.10 33.10 6.08
N PHE A 18 -3.35 32.29 5.06
CA PHE A 18 -4.14 32.70 3.90
C PHE A 18 -5.60 32.97 4.27
N ALA A 19 -6.23 32.08 5.06
CA ALA A 19 -7.59 32.25 5.55
C ALA A 19 -7.73 33.50 6.44
N MET A 20 -6.73 33.77 7.29
CA MET A 20 -6.68 34.95 8.14
C MET A 20 -6.52 36.24 7.31
N ALA A 21 -5.67 36.22 6.29
CA ALA A 21 -5.50 37.36 5.37
C ALA A 21 -6.78 37.66 4.59
N VAL A 22 -7.50 36.62 4.15
CA VAL A 22 -8.80 36.76 3.47
C VAL A 22 -9.86 37.29 4.44
N LEU A 23 -9.92 36.81 5.68
CA LEU A 23 -10.84 37.30 6.70
C LEU A 23 -10.61 38.79 7.03
N CYS A 24 -9.35 39.18 7.23
CA CYS A 24 -8.97 40.57 7.40
C CYS A 24 -9.34 41.41 6.17
N GLY A 25 -9.17 40.86 4.96
CA GLY A 25 -9.60 41.48 3.71
C GLY A 25 -11.12 41.70 3.64
N THR A 26 -11.93 40.74 4.08
CA THR A 26 -13.40 40.85 4.04
C THR A 26 -13.97 41.85 5.04
N VAL A 27 -13.35 42.06 6.20
CA VAL A 27 -13.86 42.97 7.25
C VAL A 27 -13.42 44.41 7.04
N ILE A 28 -12.26 44.65 6.42
CA ILE A 28 -11.69 45.99 6.24
C ILE A 28 -12.19 46.67 4.93
N TRP A 29 -12.78 45.91 4.00
CA TRP A 29 -13.08 46.38 2.62
C TRP A 29 -14.49 46.94 2.35
N GLU A 30 -15.33 47.16 3.36
CA GLU A 30 -16.64 47.80 3.12
C GLU A 30 -16.56 49.27 2.67
N ASN A 31 -15.48 49.98 3.02
CA ASN A 31 -15.37 51.43 2.74
C ASN A 31 -14.39 51.81 1.61
N VAL A 32 -13.69 50.85 0.99
CA VAL A 32 -12.54 51.17 0.10
C VAL A 32 -12.68 50.59 -1.32
N LEU A 33 -13.57 49.63 -1.58
CA LEU A 33 -13.70 49.02 -2.92
C LEU A 33 -15.09 49.15 -3.56
N PRO A 34 -15.16 49.52 -4.86
CA PRO A 34 -16.41 49.60 -5.59
C PRO A 34 -17.08 48.22 -5.72
N ALA A 35 -18.42 48.18 -5.64
CA ALA A 35 -19.24 46.96 -5.64
C ALA A 35 -18.96 46.00 -6.81
N ARG A 36 -18.42 46.51 -7.93
CA ARG A 36 -18.12 45.72 -9.13
C ARG A 36 -16.94 44.76 -8.96
N SER A 37 -16.03 45.01 -8.01
CA SER A 37 -14.85 44.17 -7.75
C SER A 37 -15.03 43.14 -6.63
N GLN A 38 -16.18 43.11 -5.94
CA GLN A 38 -16.45 42.14 -4.87
C GLN A 38 -16.78 40.74 -5.40
N PHE A 39 -17.47 40.65 -6.53
CA PHE A 39 -17.82 39.40 -7.20
C PHE A 39 -16.64 38.48 -7.58
N PRO A 40 -15.55 38.96 -8.24
CA PRO A 40 -14.43 38.09 -8.59
C PRO A 40 -13.69 37.56 -7.34
N LEU A 41 -13.66 38.33 -6.26
CA LEU A 41 -13.04 37.88 -5.00
C LEU A 41 -13.84 36.75 -4.35
N GLN A 42 -15.17 36.88 -4.32
CA GLN A 42 -16.06 35.84 -3.82
C GLN A 42 -15.98 34.56 -4.67
N LEU A 43 -15.86 34.69 -5.99
CA LEU A 43 -15.66 33.56 -6.90
C LEU A 43 -14.32 32.85 -6.64
N LEU A 44 -13.24 33.59 -6.44
CA LEU A 44 -11.93 33.01 -6.10
C LEU A 44 -11.96 32.28 -4.76
N PHE A 45 -12.69 32.83 -3.78
CA PHE A 45 -12.88 32.18 -2.48
C PHE A 45 -13.68 30.88 -2.60
N GLY A 46 -14.81 30.92 -3.34
CA GLY A 46 -15.61 29.72 -3.62
C GLY A 46 -14.83 28.65 -4.39
N ALA A 47 -14.05 29.06 -5.40
CA ALA A 47 -13.18 28.17 -6.16
C ALA A 47 -12.10 27.52 -5.28
N THR A 48 -11.50 28.29 -4.35
CA THR A 48 -10.52 27.77 -3.39
C THR A 48 -11.15 26.75 -2.43
N TRP A 49 -12.38 27.00 -1.98
CA TRP A 49 -13.14 26.05 -1.15
C TRP A 49 -13.46 24.76 -1.91
N ILE A 50 -13.94 24.84 -3.15
CA ILE A 50 -14.26 23.67 -3.97
C ILE A 50 -12.99 22.87 -4.28
N LEU A 51 -11.88 23.55 -4.57
CA LEU A 51 -10.59 22.91 -4.79
C LEU A 51 -10.12 22.19 -3.52
N GLY A 52 -10.26 22.82 -2.34
CA GLY A 52 -9.94 22.21 -1.05
C GLY A 52 -10.75 20.95 -0.76
N ILE A 53 -12.07 20.99 -1.00
CA ILE A 53 -12.96 19.83 -0.84
C ILE A 53 -12.57 18.70 -1.81
N CYS A 54 -12.30 19.04 -3.07
CA CYS A 54 -11.91 18.06 -4.09
C CYS A 54 -10.57 17.41 -3.73
N VAL A 55 -9.58 18.20 -3.29
CA VAL A 55 -8.29 17.69 -2.82
C VAL A 55 -8.45 16.84 -1.56
N SER A 56 -9.27 17.26 -0.59
CA SER A 56 -9.54 16.53 0.64
C SER A 56 -10.16 15.16 0.35
N HIS A 57 -11.18 15.08 -0.50
CA HIS A 57 -11.78 13.81 -0.89
C HIS A 57 -10.81 12.89 -1.65
N ARG A 58 -9.91 13.43 -2.46
CA ARG A 58 -8.87 12.63 -3.12
C ARG A 58 -7.83 12.11 -2.13
N PHE A 59 -7.46 12.93 -1.14
CA PHE A 59 -6.48 12.57 -0.11
C PHE A 59 -7.04 11.51 0.85
N GLU A 60 -8.31 11.62 1.20
CA GLU A 60 -8.97 10.68 2.12
C GLU A 60 -9.11 9.28 1.52
N LYS A 61 -9.42 9.19 0.22
CA LYS A 61 -9.41 7.92 -0.51
C LYS A 61 -8.01 7.29 -0.54
N ALA A 62 -6.98 8.07 -0.88
CA ALA A 62 -5.60 7.58 -0.91
C ALA A 62 -5.10 7.14 0.48
N PHE A 63 -5.51 7.84 1.54
CA PHE A 63 -5.15 7.51 2.92
C PHE A 63 -5.90 6.26 3.44
N GLN A 64 -7.18 6.11 3.07
CA GLN A 64 -7.95 4.89 3.36
C GLN A 64 -7.36 3.67 2.66
N GLU A 65 -7.02 3.78 1.38
CA GLU A 65 -6.37 2.71 0.63
C GLU A 65 -5.03 2.32 1.27
N ALA A 66 -4.21 3.30 1.66
CA ALA A 66 -2.95 3.05 2.36
C ALA A 66 -3.15 2.37 3.73
N GLN A 67 -4.17 2.77 4.51
CA GLN A 67 -4.47 2.12 5.78
C GLN A 67 -4.98 0.69 5.61
N ILE A 68 -5.85 0.44 4.62
CA ILE A 68 -6.35 -0.89 4.32
C ILE A 68 -5.19 -1.79 3.93
N GLN A 69 -4.28 -1.31 3.07
CA GLN A 69 -3.06 -2.04 2.71
C GLN A 69 -2.15 -2.28 3.92
N HIS A 70 -1.95 -1.30 4.79
CA HIS A 70 -1.13 -1.47 5.99
C HIS A 70 -1.71 -2.48 6.99
N LYS A 71 -3.03 -2.45 7.22
CA LYS A 71 -3.72 -3.43 8.09
C LYS A 71 -3.65 -4.84 7.49
N LYS A 72 -3.82 -4.95 6.17
CA LYS A 72 -3.64 -6.18 5.41
C LYS A 72 -2.23 -6.75 5.59
N ASN A 73 -1.22 -5.91 5.41
CA ASN A 73 0.19 -6.29 5.57
C ASN A 73 0.51 -6.71 7.01
N ALA A 74 -0.01 -6.03 8.03
CA ALA A 74 0.19 -6.41 9.42
C ALA A 74 -0.41 -7.80 9.75
N VAL A 75 -1.64 -8.08 9.30
CA VAL A 75 -2.26 -9.41 9.47
C VAL A 75 -1.52 -10.48 8.68
N ALA A 76 -1.02 -10.13 7.50
CA ALA A 76 -0.15 -11.00 6.73
C ALA A 76 1.13 -11.29 7.53
N GLU A 77 1.80 -10.28 8.07
CA GLU A 77 3.02 -10.42 8.86
C GLU A 77 2.87 -11.40 10.03
N ASP A 78 1.73 -11.43 10.72
CA ASP A 78 1.47 -12.37 11.82
C ASP A 78 1.31 -13.84 11.36
N THR A 79 0.85 -14.07 10.12
CA THR A 79 0.56 -15.43 9.62
C THR A 79 1.79 -16.15 9.07
N LEU A 80 2.84 -15.42 8.61
CA LEU A 80 4.06 -16.05 8.04
C LEU A 80 4.86 -16.82 9.09
N PRO A 81 5.13 -16.25 10.28
CA PRO A 81 5.90 -16.92 11.32
C PRO A 81 5.23 -18.21 11.79
N LEU A 82 3.89 -18.24 11.83
CA LEU A 82 3.12 -19.45 12.12
C LEU A 82 3.37 -20.54 11.07
N ALA A 83 3.26 -20.20 9.79
CA ALA A 83 3.53 -21.15 8.70
C ALA A 83 4.99 -21.65 8.71
N GLN A 84 5.94 -20.77 9.02
CA GLN A 84 7.37 -21.13 9.16
C GLN A 84 7.61 -22.04 10.36
N THR A 85 6.95 -21.79 11.49
CA THR A 85 7.06 -22.62 12.69
C THR A 85 6.56 -24.04 12.40
N GLU A 86 5.42 -24.17 11.73
CA GLU A 86 4.88 -25.48 11.33
C GLU A 86 5.78 -26.19 10.30
N PHE A 87 6.42 -25.44 9.38
CA PHE A 87 7.42 -26.00 8.48
C PHE A 87 8.63 -26.57 9.23
N LEU A 88 9.15 -25.83 10.22
CA LEU A 88 10.27 -26.28 11.05
C LEU A 88 9.92 -27.50 11.91
N ARG A 89 8.64 -27.63 12.28
CA ARG A 89 8.08 -28.81 12.96
C ARG A 89 7.83 -30.01 12.03
N GLN A 90 8.19 -29.90 10.74
CA GLN A 90 7.93 -30.89 9.69
C GLN A 90 6.43 -31.13 9.41
N ASN A 91 5.56 -30.25 9.89
CA ASN A 91 4.12 -30.28 9.61
C ASN A 91 3.84 -29.57 8.27
N PHE A 92 4.29 -30.18 7.17
CA PHE A 92 4.21 -29.58 5.84
C PHE A 92 2.78 -29.31 5.37
N TYR A 93 1.81 -30.12 5.82
CA TYR A 93 0.40 -29.95 5.47
C TYR A 93 -0.21 -28.70 6.11
N GLU A 94 0.01 -28.48 7.40
CA GLU A 94 -0.46 -27.27 8.10
C GLU A 94 0.25 -26.02 7.58
N SER A 95 1.56 -26.10 7.32
CA SER A 95 2.31 -25.01 6.70
C SER A 95 1.73 -24.63 5.34
N GLU A 96 1.45 -25.62 4.47
CA GLU A 96 0.80 -25.38 3.18
C GLU A 96 -0.60 -24.76 3.35
N ARG A 97 -1.41 -25.29 4.27
CA ARG A 97 -2.77 -24.78 4.53
C ARG A 97 -2.73 -23.30 4.91
N LEU A 98 -1.86 -22.93 5.85
CA LEU A 98 -1.67 -21.54 6.29
C LEU A 98 -1.21 -20.63 5.15
N LEU A 99 -0.30 -21.11 4.30
CA LEU A 99 0.18 -20.35 3.14
C LEU A 99 -0.88 -20.18 2.06
N ARG A 100 -1.67 -21.22 1.76
CA ARG A 100 -2.78 -21.11 0.80
C ARG A 100 -3.87 -20.17 1.32
N GLU A 101 -4.21 -20.24 2.60
CA GLU A 101 -5.18 -19.34 3.24
C GLU A 101 -4.72 -17.88 3.22
N ARG A 102 -3.40 -17.66 3.31
CA ARG A 102 -2.78 -16.35 3.15
C ARG A 102 -2.84 -15.88 1.69
N LEU A 103 -2.45 -16.70 0.74
CA LEU A 103 -2.44 -16.35 -0.69
C LEU A 103 -3.84 -16.14 -1.26
N ALA A 104 -4.87 -16.76 -0.68
CA ALA A 104 -6.26 -16.48 -1.01
C ALA A 104 -6.67 -15.04 -0.63
N ARG A 105 -6.11 -14.50 0.45
CA ARG A 105 -6.35 -13.12 0.91
C ARG A 105 -5.39 -12.11 0.29
N PHE A 106 -4.17 -12.54 0.01
CA PHE A 106 -3.05 -11.74 -0.51
C PHE A 106 -2.40 -12.44 -1.71
N PRO A 107 -3.01 -12.36 -2.91
CA PRO A 107 -2.52 -13.07 -4.08
C PRO A 107 -1.16 -12.56 -4.57
N GLU A 108 -0.75 -11.34 -4.20
CA GLU A 108 0.51 -10.71 -4.61
C GLU A 108 1.66 -10.87 -3.59
N ASP A 109 1.46 -11.66 -2.52
CA ASP A 109 2.48 -11.87 -1.49
C ASP A 109 3.61 -12.79 -1.99
N VAL A 110 4.66 -12.16 -2.56
CA VAL A 110 5.82 -12.86 -3.10
C VAL A 110 6.53 -13.74 -2.06
N PRO A 111 6.85 -13.26 -0.83
CA PRO A 111 7.42 -14.12 0.22
C PRO A 111 6.59 -15.36 0.54
N ALA A 112 5.27 -15.22 0.66
CA ALA A 112 4.39 -16.35 0.96
C ALA A 112 4.34 -17.38 -0.18
N ARG A 113 4.32 -16.92 -1.44
CA ARG A 113 4.39 -17.81 -2.60
C ARG A 113 5.72 -18.55 -2.69
N PHE A 114 6.83 -17.85 -2.44
CA PHE A 114 8.16 -18.44 -2.43
C PHE A 114 8.28 -19.52 -1.34
N PHE A 115 7.75 -19.25 -0.15
CA PHE A 115 7.73 -20.23 0.93
C PHE A 115 6.83 -21.44 0.59
N LEU A 116 5.70 -21.23 -0.08
CA LEU A 116 4.84 -22.32 -0.56
C LEU A 116 5.58 -23.23 -1.56
N ILE A 117 6.38 -22.68 -2.48
CA ILE A 117 7.23 -23.45 -3.38
C ILE A 117 8.21 -24.35 -2.60
N SER A 118 8.80 -23.81 -1.52
CA SER A 118 9.72 -24.56 -0.66
C SER A 118 9.03 -25.71 0.09
N VAL A 119 7.80 -25.48 0.57
CA VAL A 119 6.96 -26.53 1.18
C VAL A 119 6.63 -27.62 0.15
N LEU A 120 6.21 -27.25 -1.06
CA LEU A 120 5.86 -28.20 -2.13
C LEU A 120 7.08 -29.02 -2.59
N LYS A 121 8.28 -28.41 -2.66
CA LYS A 121 9.55 -29.11 -2.88
C LYS A 121 9.77 -30.22 -1.85
N ARG A 122 9.57 -29.90 -0.57
CA ARG A 122 9.75 -30.85 0.53
C ARG A 122 8.75 -32.00 0.49
N GLN A 123 7.54 -31.73 -0.01
CA GLN A 123 6.50 -32.74 -0.26
C GLN A 123 6.67 -33.52 -1.57
N LYS A 124 7.75 -33.28 -2.34
CA LYS A 124 8.00 -33.87 -3.67
C LYS A 124 6.92 -33.56 -4.72
N ARG A 125 6.09 -32.53 -4.52
CA ARG A 125 5.04 -32.07 -5.45
C ARG A 125 5.61 -31.08 -6.47
N LYS A 126 6.54 -31.56 -7.32
CA LYS A 126 7.31 -30.73 -8.26
C LYS A 126 6.44 -29.97 -9.28
N ASN A 127 5.37 -30.59 -9.78
CA ASN A 127 4.48 -29.95 -10.77
C ASN A 127 3.76 -28.72 -10.20
N GLU A 128 3.20 -28.83 -9.00
CA GLU A 128 2.54 -27.69 -8.35
C GLU A 128 3.54 -26.59 -7.97
N ALA A 129 4.77 -26.96 -7.61
CA ALA A 129 5.82 -25.98 -7.36
C ALA A 129 6.17 -25.17 -8.62
N LEU A 130 6.20 -25.82 -9.79
CA LEU A 130 6.44 -25.16 -11.08
C LEU A 130 5.28 -24.22 -11.47
N GLU A 131 4.03 -24.60 -11.20
CA GLU A 131 2.87 -23.73 -11.42
C GLU A 131 2.95 -22.45 -10.57
N GLN A 132 3.26 -22.59 -9.28
CA GLN A 132 3.44 -21.43 -8.40
C GLN A 132 4.61 -20.55 -8.83
N LEU A 133 5.69 -21.15 -9.34
CA LEU A 133 6.84 -20.41 -9.86
C LEU A 133 6.49 -19.65 -11.15
N ALA A 134 5.68 -20.21 -12.05
CA ALA A 134 5.20 -19.52 -13.25
C ALA A 134 4.30 -18.33 -12.91
N ILE A 135 3.42 -18.46 -11.90
CA ILE A 135 2.62 -17.35 -11.39
C ILE A 135 3.53 -16.25 -10.84
N LEU A 136 4.60 -16.64 -10.16
CA LEU A 136 5.55 -15.73 -9.55
C LEU A 136 6.43 -15.03 -10.61
N GLU A 137 6.83 -15.71 -11.69
CA GLU A 137 7.54 -15.12 -12.85
C GLU A 137 6.76 -13.98 -13.51
N ASN A 138 5.43 -14.09 -13.56
CA ASN A 138 4.55 -13.07 -14.14
C ASN A 138 4.32 -11.87 -13.19
N MET A 139 4.66 -11.97 -11.91
CA MET A 139 4.57 -10.85 -10.96
C MET A 139 5.80 -9.93 -11.09
N GLN A 140 5.64 -8.63 -10.84
CA GLN A 140 6.76 -7.67 -10.87
C GLN A 140 7.70 -7.92 -9.69
N LEU A 141 8.62 -8.87 -9.87
CA LEU A 141 9.42 -9.47 -8.80
C LEU A 141 10.46 -8.57 -8.14
N GLY A 142 10.66 -7.33 -8.59
CA GLY A 142 11.64 -6.40 -8.03
C GLY A 142 12.98 -7.09 -7.72
N ILE A 143 13.28 -7.21 -6.43
CA ILE A 143 14.50 -7.76 -5.84
C ILE A 143 14.64 -9.29 -6.05
N TRP A 144 13.53 -10.02 -6.11
CA TRP A 144 13.47 -11.49 -6.19
C TRP A 144 13.69 -12.06 -7.60
N ARG A 145 13.81 -11.20 -8.62
CA ARG A 145 14.01 -11.62 -10.01
C ARG A 145 15.30 -12.42 -10.22
N GLN A 146 16.32 -12.19 -9.37
CA GLN A 146 17.62 -12.86 -9.47
C GLN A 146 17.60 -14.29 -8.93
N ASP A 147 16.71 -14.60 -7.98
CA ASP A 147 16.68 -15.90 -7.30
C ASP A 147 15.86 -16.96 -8.05
N LEU A 148 14.90 -16.53 -8.86
CA LEU A 148 14.00 -17.42 -9.61
C LEU A 148 14.67 -18.40 -10.58
N PRO A 149 15.63 -17.97 -11.41
CA PRO A 149 16.28 -18.86 -12.37
C PRO A 149 17.04 -20.01 -11.69
N ASN A 150 17.52 -19.79 -10.47
CA ASN A 150 18.21 -20.82 -9.68
C ASN A 150 17.21 -21.81 -9.09
N GLU A 151 16.10 -21.31 -8.56
CA GLU A 151 15.00 -22.12 -8.02
C GLU A 151 14.40 -23.05 -9.10
N LYS A 152 14.17 -22.51 -10.31
CA LYS A 152 13.63 -23.26 -11.46
C LYS A 152 14.58 -24.36 -11.93
N ARG A 153 15.88 -24.09 -11.98
CA ARG A 153 16.90 -25.10 -12.34
C ARG A 153 16.93 -26.27 -11.36
N GLN A 154 16.84 -26.00 -10.06
CA GLN A 154 16.80 -27.05 -9.03
C GLN A 154 15.54 -27.93 -9.15
N LEU A 155 14.40 -27.35 -9.53
CA LEU A 155 13.16 -28.10 -9.70
C LEU A 155 13.14 -28.98 -10.97
N LEU A 156 13.82 -28.53 -12.03
CA LEU A 156 13.89 -29.20 -13.33
C LEU A 156 14.99 -30.27 -13.42
N MET A 157 16.01 -30.21 -12.55
CA MET A 157 17.00 -31.29 -12.46
C MET A 157 16.38 -32.48 -11.70
N PRO A 158 16.37 -33.69 -12.31
CA PRO A 158 16.05 -34.91 -11.59
C PRO A 158 17.13 -35.15 -10.53
N ASP A 159 16.71 -35.52 -9.33
CA ASP A 159 17.61 -36.07 -8.33
C ASP A 159 18.00 -37.46 -8.87
N ASP A 160 19.25 -37.62 -9.32
CA ASP A 160 19.86 -38.91 -9.68
C ASP A 160 19.86 -39.90 -8.49
#